data_AF-A0A7W2BKC2-F1
#
_entry.id   AF-A0A7W2BKC2-F1
#
_cell.length_a   1.000
_cell.length_b   1.000
_cell.length_c   1.000
_cell.angle_alpha   90.00
_cell.angle_beta   90.00
_cell.angle_gamma   90.00
#
_symmetry.space_group_name_H-M   'P 1'
#
loop_
_entity.id
_entity.type
_entity.pdbx_description
1 polymer ?
#
loop_
_entity_poly.entity_id
_entity_poly.type
_entity_poly.pdbx_seq_one_letter_code
_entity_poly.pdbx_strand_id
1 'polypeptide(L)'
;MLREETGLAVRSFASINAALQGDDPLVIIADTRSLSGDDALASLRARFTAPVILLSHRPSLSAAVKAMRAGASDFFPIPASAAALGARVRSLLQHSRPSGRTLARAGTAGESDLMIVPFWEQERDIIESALSLCNGNISRAAAALQISPSTIYRKKLFWDSRLAE
;
A
#
# COMPACT_ATOMS: atom_id res chain seq x y z
N MET A 1 10.09 10.33 -21.23
CA MET A 1 9.31 10.66 -20.02
C MET A 1 9.32 9.53 -18.98
N LEU A 2 8.49 8.48 -19.03
CA LEU A 2 8.47 7.49 -17.93
C LEU A 2 9.80 6.72 -17.75
N ARG A 3 10.51 6.45 -18.85
CA ARG A 3 11.87 5.89 -18.82
C ARG A 3 12.87 6.79 -18.11
N GLU A 4 12.78 8.11 -18.29
CA GLU A 4 13.68 9.08 -17.64
C GLU A 4 13.37 9.18 -16.14
N GLU A 5 12.10 9.14 -15.76
CA GLU A 5 11.66 9.21 -14.34
C GLU A 5 12.03 7.97 -13.53
N THR A 6 12.01 6.79 -14.16
CA THR A 6 12.19 5.51 -13.47
C THR A 6 13.56 4.86 -13.69
N GLY A 7 14.28 5.23 -14.75
CA GLY A 7 15.50 4.55 -15.19
C GLY A 7 15.28 3.14 -15.76
N LEU A 8 14.02 2.72 -15.92
CA LEU A 8 13.67 1.36 -16.38
C LEU A 8 13.56 1.30 -17.90
N ALA A 9 13.89 0.14 -18.46
CA ALA A 9 13.54 -0.19 -19.84
C ALA A 9 12.01 -0.27 -19.97
N VAL A 10 11.45 0.45 -20.94
CA VAL A 10 10.00 0.49 -21.19
C VAL A 10 9.72 -0.21 -22.52
N ARG A 11 8.74 -1.12 -22.51
CA ARG A 11 8.17 -1.73 -23.72
C ARG A 11 6.68 -1.44 -23.76
N SER A 12 6.19 -1.04 -24.94
CA SER A 12 4.79 -0.72 -25.16
C SER A 12 4.17 -1.73 -26.09
N PHE A 13 2.94 -2.15 -25.79
CA PHE A 13 2.19 -3.12 -26.57
C PHE A 13 0.85 -2.49 -26.98
N ALA A 14 0.39 -2.77 -28.20
CA ALA A 14 -0.91 -2.32 -28.67
C ALA A 14 -2.07 -3.18 -28.15
N SER A 15 -1.78 -4.39 -27.65
CA SER A 15 -2.77 -5.32 -27.11
C SER A 15 -2.21 -6.16 -25.96
N ILE A 16 -3.11 -6.64 -25.11
CA ILE A 16 -2.76 -7.55 -24.00
C ILE A 16 -2.18 -8.85 -24.52
N ASN A 17 -2.73 -9.41 -25.60
CA ASN A 17 -2.24 -10.66 -26.17
C ASN A 17 -0.76 -10.57 -26.56
N ALA A 18 -0.33 -9.44 -27.13
CA ALA A 18 1.08 -9.22 -27.42
C ALA A 18 1.93 -9.09 -26.14
N ALA A 19 1.39 -8.43 -25.10
CA ALA A 19 2.07 -8.31 -23.81
C ALA A 19 2.23 -9.67 -23.09
N LEU A 20 1.25 -10.57 -23.21
CA LEU A 20 1.27 -11.90 -22.61
C LEU A 20 2.36 -12.83 -23.20
N GLN A 21 2.78 -12.56 -24.44
CA GLN A 21 3.87 -13.29 -25.11
C GLN A 21 5.26 -12.72 -24.81
N GLY A 22 5.35 -11.62 -24.05
CA GLY A 22 6.61 -10.98 -23.70
C GLY A 22 7.33 -11.62 -22.51
N ASP A 23 8.54 -11.15 -22.23
CA ASP A 23 9.30 -11.53 -21.03
C ASP A 23 8.63 -11.02 -19.75
N ASP A 24 8.99 -11.61 -18.62
CA ASP A 24 8.47 -11.23 -17.30
C ASP A 24 8.82 -9.77 -16.95
N PRO A 25 7.81 -8.88 -16.84
CA PRO A 25 8.03 -7.48 -16.53
C PRO A 25 8.21 -7.27 -15.02
N LEU A 26 8.93 -6.19 -14.65
CA LEU A 26 9.01 -5.77 -13.23
C LEU A 26 7.72 -5.08 -12.76
N VAL A 27 7.02 -4.41 -13.67
CA VAL A 27 5.76 -3.71 -13.43
C VAL A 27 4.98 -3.66 -14.74
N ILE A 28 3.66 -3.78 -14.65
CA ILE A 28 2.75 -3.66 -15.78
C ILE A 28 1.94 -2.39 -15.58
N ILE A 29 1.84 -1.57 -16.64
CA ILE A 29 0.99 -0.39 -16.65
C ILE A 29 0.00 -0.57 -17.80
N ALA A 30 -1.29 -0.61 -17.48
CA ALA A 30 -2.34 -0.91 -18.44
C ALA A 30 -3.43 0.17 -18.42
N ASP A 31 -3.84 0.66 -19.59
CA ASP A 31 -5.03 1.50 -19.70
C ASP A 31 -6.27 0.63 -19.50
N THR A 32 -7.18 1.07 -18.62
CA THR A 32 -8.50 0.44 -18.43
C THR A 32 -9.26 0.21 -19.74
N ARG A 33 -9.06 1.05 -20.77
CA ARG A 33 -9.66 0.88 -22.10
C ARG A 33 -9.05 -0.28 -22.89
N SER A 34 -7.77 -0.57 -22.67
CA SER A 34 -7.08 -1.71 -23.30
C SER A 34 -7.47 -3.04 -22.65
N LEU A 35 -8.03 -3.00 -21.44
CA LEU A 35 -8.61 -4.13 -20.71
C LEU A 35 -10.07 -4.37 -21.08
N SER A 36 -10.43 -4.26 -22.36
CA SER A 36 -11.79 -4.50 -22.82
C SER A 36 -12.14 -5.98 -22.72
N GLY A 37 -12.85 -6.35 -21.64
CA GLY A 37 -13.27 -7.71 -21.31
C GLY A 37 -13.12 -7.95 -19.82
N ASP A 38 -14.08 -8.63 -19.19
CA ASP A 38 -14.07 -8.83 -17.73
C ASP A 38 -12.84 -9.64 -17.25
N ASP A 39 -12.22 -10.44 -18.13
CA ASP A 39 -11.10 -11.33 -17.80
C ASP A 39 -9.72 -10.79 -18.20
N ALA A 40 -9.63 -9.60 -18.78
CA ALA A 40 -8.38 -9.05 -19.30
C ALA A 40 -7.30 -8.88 -18.22
N LEU A 41 -7.68 -8.32 -17.07
CA LEU A 41 -6.78 -8.21 -15.91
C LEU A 41 -6.51 -9.57 -15.29
N ALA A 42 -7.51 -10.45 -15.23
CA ALA A 42 -7.35 -11.81 -14.72
C ALA A 42 -6.31 -12.60 -15.53
N SER A 43 -6.31 -12.46 -16.85
CA SER A 43 -5.33 -13.08 -17.76
C SER A 43 -3.90 -12.56 -17.52
N LEU A 44 -3.74 -11.26 -17.31
CA LEU A 44 -2.45 -10.68 -16.91
C LEU A 44 -1.98 -11.23 -15.56
N ARG A 45 -2.89 -11.32 -14.59
CA ARG A 45 -2.59 -11.85 -13.24
C ARG A 45 -2.32 -13.35 -13.22
N ALA A 46 -2.89 -14.11 -14.16
CA ALA A 46 -2.62 -15.53 -14.32
C ALA A 46 -1.22 -15.78 -14.92
N ARG A 47 -0.75 -14.90 -15.82
CA ARG A 47 0.56 -15.04 -16.46
C ARG A 47 1.70 -14.40 -15.69
N PHE A 48 1.47 -13.24 -15.05
CA PHE A 48 2.50 -12.43 -14.42
C PHE A 48 2.18 -12.18 -12.95
N THR A 49 3.20 -12.38 -12.10
CA THR A 49 3.13 -12.01 -10.68
C THR A 49 3.40 -10.53 -10.44
N ALA A 50 4.02 -9.85 -11.42
CA ALA A 50 4.38 -8.44 -11.37
C ALA A 50 3.20 -7.54 -10.97
N PRO A 51 3.46 -6.45 -10.22
CA PRO A 51 2.44 -5.48 -9.88
C PRO A 51 1.83 -4.84 -11.13
N VAL A 52 0.51 -4.66 -11.13
CA VAL A 52 -0.24 -4.06 -12.24
C VAL A 52 -0.83 -2.72 -11.79
N ILE A 53 -0.43 -1.64 -12.44
CA ILE A 53 -1.03 -0.31 -12.29
C ILE A 53 -2.07 -0.11 -13.39
N LEU A 54 -3.33 0.15 -13.02
CA LEU A 54 -4.36 0.51 -13.98
C LEU A 54 -4.46 2.01 -14.15
N LEU A 55 -4.42 2.47 -15.40
CA LEU A 55 -4.64 3.86 -15.74
C LEU A 55 -6.09 4.10 -16.19
N SER A 56 -6.75 5.11 -15.62
CA SER A 56 -8.17 5.38 -15.91
C SER A 56 -8.42 6.81 -16.38
N HIS A 57 -9.18 6.92 -17.47
CA HIS A 57 -9.72 8.18 -17.99
C HIS A 57 -11.05 8.58 -17.32
N ARG A 58 -11.69 7.66 -16.60
CA ARG A 58 -12.94 7.88 -15.85
C ARG A 58 -12.79 7.35 -14.43
N PRO A 59 -11.98 8.00 -13.59
CA PRO A 59 -11.74 7.54 -12.24
C PRO A 59 -13.00 7.71 -11.38
N SER A 60 -13.36 6.67 -10.65
CA SER A 60 -14.38 6.72 -9.60
C SER A 60 -13.97 5.77 -8.48
N LEU A 61 -14.49 5.99 -7.28
CA LEU A 61 -14.24 5.07 -6.16
C LEU A 61 -14.68 3.64 -6.50
N SER A 62 -15.85 3.50 -7.11
CA SER A 62 -16.37 2.18 -7.53
C SER A 62 -15.45 1.50 -8.56
N ALA A 63 -14.96 2.25 -9.56
CA ALA A 63 -14.03 1.72 -10.55
C ALA A 63 -12.68 1.32 -9.93
N ALA A 64 -12.16 2.13 -9.01
CA ALA A 64 -10.94 1.82 -8.28
C ALA A 64 -11.11 0.55 -7.43
N VAL A 65 -12.22 0.43 -6.67
CA VAL A 65 -12.51 -0.78 -5.88
C VAL A 65 -12.65 -2.01 -6.78
N LYS A 66 -13.33 -1.91 -7.92
CA LYS A 66 -13.45 -3.02 -8.89
C LYS A 66 -12.08 -3.44 -9.42
N ALA A 67 -11.24 -2.48 -9.80
CA ALA A 67 -9.87 -2.72 -10.25
C ALA A 67 -9.01 -3.43 -9.19
N MET A 68 -9.05 -2.96 -7.95
CA MET A 68 -8.28 -3.53 -6.84
C MET A 68 -8.73 -4.97 -6.54
N ARG A 69 -10.04 -5.23 -6.51
CA ARG A 69 -10.60 -6.59 -6.32
C ARG A 69 -10.19 -7.55 -7.43
N ALA A 70 -10.02 -7.04 -8.66
CA ALA A 70 -9.55 -7.81 -9.80
C ALA A 70 -8.02 -8.02 -9.83
N GLY A 71 -7.29 -7.53 -8.81
CA GLY A 71 -5.86 -7.79 -8.63
C GLY A 71 -4.94 -6.69 -9.14
N ALA A 72 -5.45 -5.49 -9.41
CA ALA A 72 -4.60 -4.33 -9.61
C ALA A 72 -3.84 -4.00 -8.33
N SER A 73 -2.56 -3.66 -8.45
CA SER A 73 -1.72 -3.20 -7.35
C SER A 73 -1.88 -1.71 -7.10
N ASP A 74 -2.26 -0.95 -8.12
CA ASP A 74 -2.59 0.47 -8.01
C ASP A 74 -3.60 0.89 -9.10
N PHE A 75 -4.32 1.98 -8.86
CA PHE A 75 -5.28 2.57 -9.79
C PHE A 75 -5.02 4.08 -9.88
N PHE A 76 -4.72 4.55 -11.08
CA PHE A 76 -4.16 5.88 -11.30
C PHE A 76 -5.02 6.69 -12.30
N PRO A 77 -5.52 7.88 -11.91
CA PRO A 77 -6.28 8.74 -12.82
C PRO A 77 -5.38 9.39 -13.87
N ILE A 78 -5.85 9.48 -15.12
CA ILE A 78 -5.26 10.23 -16.22
C ILE A 78 -6.08 11.53 -16.43
N PRO A 79 -5.45 12.68 -16.73
CA PRO A 79 -4.03 12.89 -17.03
C PRO A 79 -3.12 12.83 -15.80
N ALA A 80 -2.06 12.03 -15.92
CA ALA A 80 -1.03 11.84 -14.92
C ALA A 80 0.27 12.49 -15.39
N SER A 81 0.98 13.19 -14.52
CA SER A 81 2.37 13.56 -14.83
C SER A 81 3.24 12.31 -14.83
N ALA A 82 4.24 12.25 -15.71
CA ALA A 82 5.19 11.15 -15.75
C ALA A 82 5.91 10.97 -14.39
N ALA A 83 6.19 12.08 -13.70
CA ALA A 83 6.80 12.07 -12.37
C ALA A 83 5.91 11.40 -11.31
N ALA A 84 4.60 11.66 -11.31
CA ALA A 84 3.67 11.06 -10.34
C ALA A 84 3.52 9.55 -10.58
N LEU A 85 3.42 9.12 -11.85
CA LEU A 85 3.41 7.71 -12.20
C LEU A 85 4.75 7.03 -11.87
N GLY A 86 5.88 7.69 -12.14
CA GLY A 86 7.22 7.23 -11.80
C GLY A 86 7.42 7.04 -10.29
N ALA A 87 6.88 7.94 -9.46
CA ALA A 87 6.88 7.79 -8.01
C ALA A 87 6.12 6.54 -7.54
N ARG A 88 4.94 6.25 -8.13
CA ARG A 88 4.18 5.02 -7.83
C ARG A 88 4.92 3.77 -8.24
N VAL A 89 5.51 3.74 -9.44
CA VAL A 89 6.33 2.62 -9.92
C VAL A 89 7.48 2.35 -8.95
N ARG A 90 8.23 3.39 -8.55
CA ARG A 90 9.33 3.24 -7.59
C ARG A 90 8.85 2.69 -6.25
N SER A 91 7.74 3.23 -5.72
CA SER A 91 7.14 2.74 -4.48
C SER A 91 6.79 1.25 -4.58
N LEU A 92 6.14 0.82 -5.67
CA LEU A 92 5.77 -0.59 -5.85
C LEU A 92 7.00 -1.48 -5.93
N LEU A 93 8.03 -1.09 -6.68
CA LEU A 93 9.24 -1.91 -6.83
C LEU A 93 10.08 -1.99 -5.56
N GLN A 94 10.07 -0.96 -4.71
CA GLN A 94 10.71 -1.01 -3.39
C GLN A 94 10.06 -2.07 -2.48
N HIS A 95 8.73 -2.25 -2.58
CA HIS A 95 7.96 -3.20 -1.77
C HIS A 95 7.75 -4.56 -2.46
N SER A 96 7.94 -4.63 -3.78
CA SER A 96 7.80 -5.82 -4.63
C SER A 96 9.13 -6.53 -4.89
N ARG A 97 10.27 -5.96 -4.47
CA ARG A 97 11.43 -6.79 -4.20
C ARG A 97 10.94 -7.84 -3.21
N PRO A 98 10.96 -9.13 -3.56
CA PRO A 98 10.68 -10.13 -2.56
C PRO A 98 11.65 -9.79 -1.44
N SER A 99 11.12 -9.59 -0.25
CA SER A 99 11.87 -9.95 0.92
C SER A 99 12.49 -11.29 0.58
N GLY A 100 13.78 -11.28 0.25
CA GLY A 100 14.63 -12.46 0.14
C GLY A 100 14.80 -13.12 1.50
N ARG A 101 13.77 -13.05 2.35
CA ARG A 101 13.48 -14.00 3.41
C ARG A 101 12.74 -15.16 2.75
N THR A 102 13.46 -15.85 1.87
CA THR A 102 13.46 -17.31 1.98
C THR A 102 13.75 -17.60 3.45
N LEU A 103 12.77 -18.17 4.17
CA LEU A 103 12.91 -18.71 5.52
C LEU A 103 13.82 -19.96 5.51
N ALA A 104 15.01 -19.84 4.91
CA ALA A 104 16.06 -20.84 4.89
C ALA A 104 17.40 -20.17 5.19
N ARG A 105 17.50 -19.60 6.39
CA ARG A 105 18.68 -19.75 7.24
C ARG A 105 18.30 -19.40 8.67
N ALA A 106 18.20 -20.44 9.49
CA ALA A 106 18.22 -20.34 10.93
C ALA A 106 19.47 -19.56 11.37
N GLY A 107 19.29 -18.63 12.32
CA GLY A 107 20.42 -17.91 12.93
C GLY A 107 20.04 -16.60 13.63
N THR A 108 19.31 -16.73 14.75
CA THR A 108 19.32 -15.85 15.95
C THR A 108 19.07 -14.34 15.82
N ALA A 109 18.02 -13.91 16.53
CA ALA A 109 17.60 -12.56 16.91
C ALA A 109 16.58 -11.87 15.97
N GLY A 110 15.32 -11.86 16.43
CA GLY A 110 14.33 -10.85 16.04
C GLY A 110 13.18 -11.31 15.17
N GLU A 111 12.64 -12.52 15.37
CA GLU A 111 11.20 -12.72 15.18
C GLU A 111 10.49 -11.97 16.31
N SER A 112 10.34 -10.65 16.16
CA SER A 112 9.20 -10.00 16.78
C SER A 112 7.99 -10.48 15.99
N ASP A 113 7.38 -11.52 16.54
CA ASP A 113 6.03 -11.99 16.29
C ASP A 113 5.16 -10.87 15.71
N LEU A 114 4.64 -11.09 14.50
CA LEU A 114 3.56 -10.26 13.96
C LEU A 114 2.25 -10.62 14.69
N MET A 115 2.25 -10.48 16.01
CA MET A 115 1.09 -10.69 16.85
C MET A 115 0.10 -9.55 16.60
N ILE A 116 -1.10 -9.92 16.17
CA ILE A 116 -2.23 -9.00 16.09
C ILE A 116 -2.62 -8.69 17.54
N VAL A 117 -2.28 -7.48 18.00
CA VAL A 117 -2.74 -6.97 19.28
C VAL A 117 -4.10 -6.29 19.11
N PRO A 118 -4.99 -6.36 20.13
CA PRO A 118 -6.22 -5.61 20.14
C PRO A 118 -5.98 -4.10 19.94
N PHE A 119 -6.88 -3.44 19.20
CA PHE A 119 -6.72 -2.02 18.87
C PHE A 119 -6.58 -1.11 20.09
N TRP A 120 -7.19 -1.46 21.24
CA TRP A 120 -7.08 -0.66 22.46
C TRP A 120 -5.66 -0.65 23.05
N GLU A 121 -4.91 -1.74 22.87
CA GLU A 121 -3.50 -1.82 23.30
C GLU A 121 -2.65 -0.92 22.41
N GLN A 122 -2.88 -0.93 21.10
CA GLN A 122 -2.23 -0.01 20.17
C GLN A 122 -2.55 1.45 20.51
N GLU A 123 -3.81 1.77 20.77
CA GLU A 123 -4.23 3.11 21.16
C GLU A 123 -3.55 3.56 22.46
N ARG A 124 -3.42 2.65 23.44
CA ARG A 124 -2.72 2.94 24.70
C ARG A 124 -1.26 3.26 24.45
N ASP A 125 -0.56 2.39 23.75
CA ASP A 125 0.87 2.53 23.53
C ASP A 125 1.18 3.83 22.74
N ILE A 126 0.35 4.18 21.75
CA ILE A 126 0.47 5.43 20.98
C ILE A 126 0.28 6.66 21.89
N ILE A 127 -0.79 6.65 22.71
CA ILE A 127 -1.12 7.78 23.60
C ILE A 127 -0.06 7.94 24.70
N GLU A 128 0.40 6.85 25.30
CA GLU A 128 1.43 6.88 26.34
C GLU A 128 2.78 7.33 25.80
N SER A 129 3.17 6.87 24.61
CA SER A 129 4.39 7.32 23.93
C SER A 129 4.34 8.82 23.64
N ALA A 130 3.21 9.32 23.12
CA ALA A 130 3.03 10.75 22.87
C ALA A 130 3.07 11.59 24.15
N LEU A 131 2.46 11.10 25.23
CA LEU A 131 2.52 11.75 26.54
C LEU A 131 3.95 11.79 27.08
N SER A 132 4.72 10.70 26.96
CA SER A 132 6.13 10.65 27.36
C SER A 132 6.97 11.71 26.63
N LEU A 133 6.85 11.79 25.31
CA LEU A 133 7.54 12.80 24.47
C LEU A 133 7.08 14.25 24.75
N CYS A 134 5.90 14.41 25.33
CA CYS A 134 5.33 15.71 25.71
C CYS A 134 5.43 15.99 27.22
N ASN A 135 6.23 15.23 27.97
CA ASN A 135 6.42 15.37 29.42
C ASN A 135 5.09 15.35 30.19
N GLY A 136 4.15 14.50 29.78
CA GLY A 136 2.82 14.35 30.38
C GLY A 136 1.80 15.42 29.98
N ASN A 137 2.15 16.37 29.11
CA ASN A 137 1.24 17.43 28.68
C ASN A 137 0.18 16.88 27.70
N ILE A 138 -1.06 16.69 28.19
CA ILE A 138 -2.18 16.12 27.43
C ILE A 138 -2.54 16.97 26.21
N SER A 139 -2.61 18.30 26.34
CA SER A 139 -2.98 19.17 25.21
C SER A 139 -1.95 19.10 24.08
N ARG A 140 -0.66 19.07 24.43
CA ARG A 140 0.43 18.95 23.45
C ARG A 140 0.46 17.55 22.81
N ALA A 141 0.26 16.49 23.59
CA ALA A 141 0.17 15.13 23.07
C ALA A 141 -1.04 14.95 22.14
N ALA A 142 -2.19 15.49 22.51
CA ALA A 142 -3.40 15.46 21.70
C ALA A 142 -3.20 16.19 20.36
N ALA A 143 -2.56 17.37 20.39
CA ALA A 143 -2.19 18.10 19.17
C ALA A 143 -1.23 17.28 18.28
N ALA A 144 -0.20 16.65 18.86
CA ALA A 144 0.74 15.82 18.13
C ALA A 144 0.07 14.59 17.48
N LEU A 145 -0.91 14.00 18.16
CA LEU A 145 -1.70 12.86 17.68
C LEU A 145 -2.88 13.27 16.79
N GLN A 146 -3.13 14.58 16.60
CA GLN A 146 -4.27 15.11 15.85
C GLN A 146 -5.63 14.62 16.35
N ILE A 147 -5.78 14.51 17.67
CA ILE A 147 -7.04 14.16 18.35
C ILE A 147 -7.39 15.23 19.40
N SER A 148 -8.63 15.21 19.89
CA SER A 148 -9.03 16.09 20.99
C SER A 148 -8.43 15.63 22.34
N PRO A 149 -8.11 16.54 23.28
CA PRO A 149 -7.73 16.17 24.64
C PRO A 149 -8.78 15.25 25.32
N SER A 150 -10.06 15.49 25.07
CA SER A 150 -11.18 14.67 25.57
C SER A 150 -11.12 13.22 25.11
N THR A 151 -10.55 12.96 23.91
CA THR A 151 -10.33 11.60 23.42
C THR A 151 -9.34 10.85 24.30
N ILE A 152 -8.23 11.49 24.69
CA ILE A 152 -7.21 10.90 25.56
C ILE A 152 -7.80 10.58 26.94
N TYR A 153 -8.49 11.54 27.57
CA TYR A 153 -9.12 11.31 28.88
C TYR A 153 -10.10 10.13 28.86
N ARG A 154 -10.98 10.08 27.87
CA ARG A 154 -11.97 9.01 27.72
C ARG A 154 -11.31 7.64 27.51
N LYS A 155 -10.23 7.57 26.73
CA LYS A 155 -9.50 6.31 26.48
C LYS A 155 -8.78 5.81 27.73
N LYS A 156 -8.14 6.70 28.50
CA LYS A 156 -7.53 6.34 29.79
C LYS A 156 -8.54 5.75 30.77
N LEU A 157 -9.70 6.39 30.92
CA LEU A 157 -10.79 5.88 31.78
C LEU A 157 -11.28 4.49 31.34
N PHE A 158 -11.36 4.25 30.03
CA PHE A 158 -11.74 2.95 29.47
C PHE A 158 -10.70 1.86 29.78
N TRP A 159 -9.40 2.15 29.65
CA TRP A 159 -8.35 1.18 29.97
C TRP A 159 -8.27 0.87 31.46
N ASP A 160 -8.39 1.89 32.33
CA ASP A 160 -8.35 1.73 33.79
C ASP A 160 -9.45 0.79 34.27
N SER A 161 -10.64 0.90 33.68
CA SER A 161 -11.78 0.02 33.99
C SER A 161 -11.56 -1.42 33.54
N ARG A 162 -10.80 -1.63 32.47
CA ARG A 162 -10.57 -2.93 31.83
C ARG A 162 -9.37 -3.68 32.41
N LEU A 163 -8.43 -2.96 33.03
CA LEU A 163 -7.29 -3.53 33.77
C LEU A 163 -7.64 -3.85 35.23
N ALA A 164 -8.79 -3.38 35.70
CA ALA A 164 -9.30 -3.64 37.05
C ALA A 164 -10.18 -4.91 37.14
N GLU A 165 -10.46 -5.56 36.00
CA GLU A 165 -11.16 -6.84 35.85
C GLU A 165 -10.16 -7.99 35.67
#